data_AF-A0A0P0X6S4-F1
#
_entry.id   AF-A0A0P0X6S4-F1
#
_cell.length_a   1.000
_cell.length_b   1.000
_cell.length_c   1.000
_cell.angle_alpha   90.00
_cell.angle_beta   90.00
_cell.angle_gamma   90.00
#
_symmetry.space_group_name_H-M   'P 1'
#
loop_
_entity.id
_entity.type
_entity.pdbx_description
1 polymer ?
#
loop_
_entity_poly.entity_id
_entity_poly.type
_entity_poly.pdbx_seq_one_letter_code
_entity_poly.pdbx_strand_id
1 'polypeptide(L)' 'VLKLQCQSCKHYSQHPIKRCKHFEIGGDKKGKGTSLF' A
#
# COMPACT_ATOMS: atom_id res chain seq x y z
N VAL A 1 6.65 -4.40 7.73
CA VAL A 1 5.87 -3.42 8.53
C VAL A 1 5.81 -2.11 7.76
N LEU A 2 4.68 -1.42 7.73
CA LEU A 2 4.51 -0.12 7.08
C LEU A 2 4.81 1.00 8.06
N LYS A 3 5.52 2.03 7.60
CA LYS A 3 5.73 3.28 8.33
C LYS A 3 4.75 4.31 7.79
N LEU A 4 3.78 4.72 8.59
CA LEU A 4 2.82 5.77 8.23
C LEU A 4 3.26 7.08 8.86
N GLN A 5 3.18 8.17 8.11
CA GLN A 5 3.41 9.52 8.63
C GLN A 5 2.09 10.27 8.66
N CYS A 6 1.73 10.81 9.82
CA CYS A 6 0.60 11.74 9.90
C CYS A 6 0.95 13.04 9.15
N GLN A 7 0.11 13.46 8.22
CA GLN A 7 0.38 14.67 7.45
C GLN A 7 0.25 15.94 8.29
N SER A 8 -0.62 15.94 9.31
CA SER A 8 -0.89 17.09 10.19
C SER A 8 0.16 17.24 11.28
N CYS A 9 0.43 16.19 12.06
CA CYS A 9 1.34 16.27 13.22
C CYS A 9 2.73 15.65 12.98
N LYS A 10 2.99 15.09 11.79
CA LYS A 10 4.27 14.45 11.39
C LYS A 10 4.73 13.26 12.24
N HIS A 11 3.91 12.80 13.18
CA HIS A 11 4.16 11.58 13.94
C HIS A 11 4.23 10.33 13.04
N TYR A 12 5.06 9.36 13.44
CA TYR A 12 5.24 8.10 12.71
C TYR A 12 4.66 6.92 13.49
N SER A 13 3.82 6.11 12.84
CA SER A 13 3.31 4.85 13.38
C SER A 13 3.80 3.66 12.56
N GLN A 14 3.95 2.50 13.22
CA GLN A 14 4.31 1.24 12.58
C GLN A 14 3.09 0.32 12.49
N HIS A 15 2.79 -0.17 11.29
CA HIS A 15 1.68 -1.10 11.05
C HIS A 15 2.19 -2.45 10.51
N PRO A 16 1.87 -3.59 11.15
CA PRO A 16 2.26 -4.89 10.63
C PRO A 16 1.50 -5.25 9.36
N ILE A 17 2.16 -6.00 8.46
CA ILE A 17 1.54 -6.62 7.29
C ILE A 17 1.69 -8.13 7.46
N LYS A 18 0.72 -8.90 6.98
CA LYS A 18 0.85 -10.36 6.86
C LYS A 18 2.02 -10.72 5.94
N ARG A 19 2.59 -11.91 6.14
CA ARG A 19 3.65 -12.42 5.27
C ARG A 19 3.11 -12.57 3.84
N CYS A 20 3.82 -12.01 2.89
CA CYS A 20 3.53 -12.04 1.47
C CYS A 20 4.85 -12.20 0.71
N LYS A 21 4.82 -12.84 -0.47
CA LYS A 21 6.02 -13.06 -1.30
C LYS A 21 6.42 -11.81 -2.09
N HIS A 22 5.41 -11.10 -2.60
CA HIS A 22 5.57 -9.89 -3.37
C HIS A 22 4.74 -8.80 -2.70
N PHE A 23 5.36 -7.67 -2.41
CA PHE A 23 4.74 -6.52 -1.78
C PHE A 23 5.22 -5.26 -2.49
N GLU A 24 4.28 -4.47 -3.01
CA GLU A 24 4.55 -3.25 -3.78
C GLU A 24 3.73 -2.10 -3.21
N ILE A 25 4.31 -0.90 -3.17
CA ILE A 25 3.66 0.35 -2.78
C ILE A 25 3.69 1.28 -3.98
N GLY A 26 2.53 1.84 -4.34
CA GLY A 26 2.43 2.82 -5.43
C GLY A 26 2.39 2.19 -6.82
N GLY A 27 1.45 1.28 -7.05
CA GLY A 27 1.13 0.76 -8.38
C GLY A 27 -0.23 1.24 -8.89
N ASP A 28 -0.53 0.90 -10.13
CA ASP A 28 -1.81 1.26 -10.75
C ASP A 28 -2.98 0.52 -10.10
N LYS A 29 -4.09 1.24 -9.93
CA LYS A 29 -5.35 0.62 -9.51
C LYS A 29 -5.79 -0.32 -10.61
N LYS A 30 -6.09 -1.58 -10.25
CA LYS A 30 -6.70 -2.52 -11.21
C LYS A 30 -7.96 -1.91 -11.81
N GLY A 31 -8.02 -1.86 -13.15
CA GLY A 31 -9.18 -1.37 -13.87
C GLY A 31 -10.42 -2.22 -13.61
N LYS A 32 -11.61 -1.60 -13.65
CA LYS A 32 -12.89 -2.33 -13.58
C LYS A 32 -13.20 -2.88 -14.98
N GLY A 33 -13.20 -4.21 -15.12
CA GLY A 33 -13.79 -4.87 -16.30
C GLY A 33 -13.00 -4.79 -17.61
N THR A 34 -11.70 -4.48 -17.57
CA THR A 34 -10.86 -4.64 -18.77
C THR A 34 -10.72 -6.13 -19.07
N SER A 35 -11.55 -6.62 -20.00
CA SER A 35 -11.28 -7.86 -20.72
C SER A 35 -9.90 -7.69 -21.36
N LEU A 36 -8.92 -8.44 -20.88
CA LEU A 36 -7.57 -8.44 -21.43
C LEU A 36 -7.63 -9.15 -22.79
N PHE A 37 -7.75 -8.33 -23.84
CA PHE A 37 -7.28 -8.65 -25.19
C PHE A 37 -6.12 -7.71 -25.49
#